data_AF-A0AAN0JBK1-F1
#
_entry.id   AF-A0AAN0JBK1-F1
#
_cell.length_a   1.000
_cell.length_b   1.000
_cell.length_c   1.000
_cell.angle_alpha   90.00
_cell.angle_beta   90.00
_cell.angle_gamma   90.00
#
_symmetry.space_group_name_H-M   'P 1'
#
loop_
_entity.id
_entity.type
_entity.pdbx_description
1 polymer ?
#
loop_
_entity_poly.entity_id
_entity_poly.type
_entity_poly.pdbx_seq_one_letter_code
_entity_poly.pdbx_strand_id
1 'polypeptide(L)'
;MASKKSPEYRTLREHFHDICDALSQVPNSISPLANDLCAASIISTTTRTAVTAIRGVAPYDLASQLISAVHVTVEYSPNKFYTLVEKLNVHGFNELAQMLYEKCEASGGRAAPSASGEDVGETPPTSNNTIDFNHPSLQTGPSFRDLSNLVAARIPNKWRDLGLQLGLRVSELDGIYDRRNRVPSHCYMDVFELWEKGAMPYTWVTLLQGLSSPFVNETGLAIEISQEIIRRNN
;
A
#
# COMPACT_ATOMS: atom_id res chain seq x y z
N MET A 1 2.19 -9.17 -23.66
CA MET A 1 3.43 -8.43 -23.97
C MET A 1 3.08 -6.95 -24.00
N ALA A 2 3.15 -6.25 -22.86
CA ALA A 2 2.77 -4.85 -22.78
C ALA A 2 3.89 -4.03 -22.13
N SER A 3 4.27 -2.95 -22.84
CA SER A 3 4.94 -1.74 -22.38
C SER A 3 6.41 -1.76 -21.92
N LYS A 4 7.34 -2.05 -22.85
CA LYS A 4 8.67 -1.38 -22.89
C LYS A 4 8.59 0.11 -23.29
N LYS A 5 7.42 0.76 -23.13
CA LYS A 5 7.08 2.08 -23.71
C LYS A 5 6.44 3.06 -22.73
N SER A 6 6.22 2.69 -21.47
CA SER A 6 5.71 3.64 -20.49
C SER A 6 6.79 4.70 -20.18
N PRO A 7 6.42 5.98 -20.08
CA PRO A 7 7.33 7.06 -19.70
C PRO A 7 7.99 6.76 -18.36
N GLU A 8 7.26 6.20 -17.40
CA GLU A 8 7.76 5.80 -16.08
C GLU A 8 8.92 4.80 -16.17
N TYR A 9 8.79 3.78 -17.02
CA TYR A 9 9.85 2.77 -17.20
C TYR A 9 11.06 3.37 -17.92
N ARG A 10 10.84 4.24 -18.91
CA ARG A 10 11.94 4.93 -19.61
C ARG A 10 12.73 5.82 -18.66
N THR A 11 12.06 6.67 -17.89
CA THR A 11 12.71 7.57 -16.94
C THR A 11 13.49 6.78 -15.90
N LEU A 12 12.91 5.71 -15.33
CA LEU A 12 13.60 4.85 -14.38
C LEU A 12 14.83 4.15 -15.00
N ARG A 13 14.79 3.84 -16.30
CA ARG A 13 15.90 3.21 -17.03
C ARG A 13 17.00 4.17 -17.41
N GLU A 14 16.65 5.38 -17.82
CA GLU A 14 17.60 6.45 -18.13
C GLU A 14 18.34 6.91 -16.87
N HIS A 15 17.65 6.96 -15.74
CA HIS A 15 18.22 7.37 -14.45
C HIS A 15 18.66 6.23 -13.53
N PHE A 16 18.78 5.02 -14.07
CA PHE A 16 19.16 3.85 -13.27
C PHE A 16 20.48 4.06 -12.52
N HIS A 17 21.50 4.54 -13.23
CA HIS A 17 22.83 4.75 -12.66
C HIS A 17 22.86 5.90 -11.66
N ASP A 18 22.14 7.00 -11.93
CA ASP A 18 22.06 8.14 -11.01
C ASP A 18 21.40 7.75 -9.69
N ILE A 19 20.35 6.93 -9.74
CA ILE A 19 19.70 6.40 -8.53
C ILE A 19 20.67 5.49 -7.77
N CYS A 20 21.37 4.58 -8.47
CA CYS A 20 22.31 3.67 -7.82
C CYS A 20 23.47 4.43 -7.16
N ASP A 21 23.99 5.46 -7.83
CA ASP A 21 25.05 6.31 -7.29
C ASP A 21 24.57 7.05 -6.04
N ALA A 22 23.42 7.73 -6.11
CA ALA A 22 22.84 8.46 -4.97
C ALA A 22 22.57 7.54 -3.76
N LEU A 23 22.02 6.34 -3.98
CA LEU A 23 21.81 5.36 -2.93
C LEU A 23 23.13 4.84 -2.36
N SER A 24 24.16 4.67 -3.20
CA SER A 24 25.47 4.21 -2.75
C SER A 24 26.21 5.21 -1.87
N GLN A 25 25.95 6.51 -2.05
CA GLN A 25 26.49 7.57 -1.20
C GLN A 25 25.87 7.57 0.22
N VAL A 26 24.67 6.98 0.37
CA VAL A 26 23.98 6.87 1.66
C VAL A 26 23.63 5.41 1.98
N PRO A 27 24.63 4.55 2.25
CA PRO A 27 24.43 3.11 2.42
C PRO A 27 23.49 2.75 3.58
N ASN A 28 23.45 3.58 4.62
CA ASN A 28 22.59 3.39 5.79
C ASN A 28 21.09 3.51 5.45
N SER A 29 20.74 4.17 4.35
CA SER A 29 19.35 4.34 3.90
C SER A 29 18.89 3.20 2.99
N ILE A 30 19.79 2.40 2.43
CA ILE A 30 19.45 1.29 1.51
C ILE A 30 18.59 0.23 2.21
N SER A 31 18.93 -0.14 3.44
CA SER A 31 18.18 -1.17 4.19
C SER A 31 16.78 -0.70 4.61
N PRO A 32 16.60 0.50 5.22
CA PRO A 32 15.29 1.09 5.46
C PRO A 32 14.44 1.22 4.19
N LEU A 33 15.03 1.73 3.11
CA LEU A 33 14.35 1.87 1.83
C LEU A 33 13.90 0.52 1.27
N ALA A 34 14.77 -0.51 1.32
CA ALA A 34 14.41 -1.86 0.86
C ALA A 34 13.24 -2.46 1.67
N ASN A 35 13.18 -2.20 2.99
CA ASN A 35 12.06 -2.63 3.82
C ASN A 35 10.74 -1.95 3.39
N ASP A 36 10.78 -0.64 3.17
CA ASP A 36 9.60 0.13 2.76
C ASP A 36 9.14 -0.21 1.33
N LEU A 37 10.06 -0.43 0.41
CA LEU A 37 9.75 -0.89 -0.94
C LEU A 37 9.15 -2.30 -0.93
N CYS A 38 9.59 -3.16 -0.01
CA CYS A 38 8.99 -4.48 0.19
C CYS A 38 7.58 -4.37 0.78
N ALA A 39 7.37 -3.51 1.76
CA ALA A 39 6.05 -3.24 2.34
C ALA A 39 5.08 -2.67 1.29
N ALA A 40 5.56 -1.80 0.40
CA ALA A 40 4.81 -1.28 -0.73
C ALA A 40 4.58 -2.30 -1.86
N SER A 41 5.03 -3.55 -1.69
CA SER A 41 4.98 -4.61 -2.71
C SER A 41 5.60 -4.17 -4.04
N ILE A 42 6.65 -3.34 -3.99
CA ILE A 42 7.44 -2.94 -5.16
C ILE A 42 8.54 -3.97 -5.41
N ILE A 43 9.13 -4.51 -4.34
CA ILE A 43 10.12 -5.60 -4.43
C ILE A 43 9.65 -6.82 -3.65
N SER A 44 10.21 -7.98 -3.97
CA SER A 44 9.91 -9.23 -3.27
C SER A 44 10.64 -9.33 -1.91
N THR A 45 10.09 -10.13 -1.00
CA THR A 45 10.75 -10.50 0.26
C THR A 45 12.13 -11.12 0.04
N THR A 46 12.31 -11.85 -1.06
CA THR A 46 13.59 -12.43 -1.47
C THR A 46 14.62 -11.34 -1.79
N THR A 47 14.23 -10.35 -2.60
CA THR A 47 15.07 -9.20 -2.94
C THR A 47 15.42 -8.38 -1.70
N ARG A 48 14.43 -8.09 -0.84
CA ARG A 48 14.66 -7.38 0.43
C ARG A 48 15.70 -8.13 1.28
N THR A 49 15.53 -9.44 1.45
CA THR A 49 16.46 -10.25 2.25
C THR A 49 17.86 -10.28 1.64
N ALA A 50 17.99 -10.38 0.32
CA ALA A 50 19.28 -10.30 -0.36
C ALA A 50 19.97 -8.94 -0.13
N VAL A 51 19.22 -7.83 -0.19
CA VAL A 51 19.76 -6.49 0.00
C VAL A 51 20.10 -6.20 1.47
N THR A 52 19.35 -6.74 2.44
CA THR A 52 19.56 -6.46 3.87
C THR A 52 20.43 -7.47 4.62
N ALA A 53 20.59 -8.70 4.11
CA ALA A 53 21.31 -9.77 4.83
C ALA A 53 22.79 -9.89 4.45
N ILE A 54 23.21 -9.38 3.29
CA ILE A 54 24.58 -9.59 2.82
C ILE A 54 25.52 -8.53 3.41
N ARG A 55 26.48 -8.98 4.23
CA ARG A 55 27.57 -8.13 4.75
C ARG A 55 28.75 -8.15 3.78
N GLY A 56 29.34 -6.97 3.53
CA GLY A 56 30.55 -6.83 2.71
C GLY A 56 30.33 -6.62 1.21
N VAL A 57 29.08 -6.48 0.77
CA VAL A 57 28.77 -6.06 -0.62
C VAL A 57 28.89 -4.55 -0.74
N ALA A 58 29.40 -4.07 -1.87
CA ALA A 58 29.52 -2.65 -2.12
C ALA A 58 28.13 -1.98 -2.12
N PRO A 59 27.96 -0.78 -1.52
CA PRO A 59 26.68 -0.08 -1.48
C PRO A 59 26.01 0.08 -2.85
N TYR A 60 26.82 0.30 -3.89
CA TYR A 60 26.34 0.39 -5.27
C TYR A 60 25.78 -0.94 -5.80
N ASP A 61 26.38 -2.08 -5.45
CA ASP A 61 25.90 -3.40 -5.85
C ASP A 61 24.58 -3.75 -5.15
N LEU A 62 24.40 -3.27 -3.91
CA LEU A 62 23.12 -3.37 -3.20
C LEU A 62 22.05 -2.49 -3.84
N ALA A 63 22.40 -1.24 -4.17
CA ALA A 63 21.51 -0.31 -4.84
C ALA A 63 21.08 -0.82 -6.23
N SER A 64 22.03 -1.35 -7.03
CA SER A 64 21.73 -1.89 -8.36
C SER A 64 20.82 -3.11 -8.31
N GLN A 65 21.01 -4.03 -7.36
CA GLN A 65 20.10 -5.15 -7.13
C GLN A 65 18.69 -4.68 -6.73
N LEU A 66 18.62 -3.69 -5.84
CA LEU A 66 17.36 -3.11 -5.39
C LEU A 66 16.60 -2.49 -6.57
N ILE A 67 17.24 -1.58 -7.30
CA ILE A 67 16.61 -0.85 -8.41
C ILE A 67 16.31 -1.78 -9.60
N SER A 68 17.10 -2.82 -9.83
CA SER A 68 16.79 -3.84 -10.84
C SER A 68 15.48 -4.57 -10.54
N ALA A 69 15.21 -4.89 -9.27
CA ALA A 69 13.93 -5.47 -8.89
C ALA A 69 12.77 -4.48 -9.06
N VAL A 70 12.99 -3.20 -8.75
CA VAL A 70 11.99 -2.15 -8.99
C VAL A 70 11.70 -1.98 -10.48
N HIS A 71 12.73 -2.05 -11.33
CA HIS A 71 12.62 -2.02 -12.80
C HIS A 71 11.66 -3.07 -13.32
N VAL A 72 11.82 -4.31 -12.88
CA VAL A 72 10.94 -5.43 -13.25
C VAL A 72 9.50 -5.10 -12.86
N THR A 73 9.28 -4.63 -11.63
CA THR A 73 7.94 -4.28 -11.15
C THR A 73 7.32 -3.11 -11.92
N VAL A 74 8.09 -2.07 -12.24
CA VAL A 74 7.62 -0.90 -12.99
C VAL A 74 7.33 -1.26 -14.45
N GLU A 75 8.06 -2.22 -15.05
CA GLU A 75 7.76 -2.75 -16.38
C GLU A 75 6.36 -3.36 -16.44
N TYR A 76 5.96 -4.12 -15.40
CA TYR A 76 4.64 -4.74 -15.31
C TYR A 76 3.57 -3.81 -14.72
N SER A 77 3.96 -2.80 -13.96
CA SER A 77 3.05 -1.89 -13.23
C SER A 77 3.61 -0.48 -13.16
N PRO A 78 3.39 0.35 -14.21
CA PRO A 78 3.93 1.72 -14.27
C PRO A 78 3.54 2.59 -13.07
N ASN A 79 2.36 2.38 -12.47
CA ASN A 79 1.90 3.12 -11.29
C ASN A 79 2.83 2.95 -10.06
N LYS A 80 3.58 1.85 -9.98
CA LYS A 80 4.53 1.61 -8.87
C LYS A 80 5.73 2.54 -8.92
N PHE A 81 5.98 3.22 -10.04
CA PHE A 81 7.00 4.25 -10.18
C PHE A 81 6.75 5.42 -9.22
N TYR A 82 5.51 5.94 -9.17
CA TYR A 82 5.18 7.05 -8.28
C TYR A 82 5.32 6.66 -6.81
N THR A 83 4.98 5.41 -6.47
CA THR A 83 5.22 4.88 -5.11
C THR A 83 6.72 4.78 -4.81
N LEU A 84 7.57 4.38 -5.77
CA LEU A 84 9.02 4.44 -5.60
C LEU A 84 9.49 5.86 -5.32
N VAL A 85 9.05 6.83 -6.13
CA VAL A 85 9.44 8.26 -6.00
C VAL A 85 9.02 8.81 -4.64
N GLU A 86 7.81 8.49 -4.18
CA GLU A 86 7.33 8.85 -2.84
C GLU A 86 8.23 8.27 -1.75
N LYS A 87 8.59 6.97 -1.84
CA LYS A 87 9.48 6.35 -0.85
C LYS A 87 10.89 6.95 -0.89
N LEU A 88 11.42 7.29 -2.06
CA LEU A 88 12.71 7.99 -2.16
C LEU A 88 12.67 9.34 -1.42
N ASN A 89 11.58 10.10 -1.56
CA ASN A 89 11.37 11.37 -0.85
C ASN A 89 11.29 11.16 0.68
N VAL A 90 10.56 10.16 1.16
CA VAL A 90 10.46 9.84 2.60
C VAL A 90 11.83 9.50 3.20
N HIS A 91 12.69 8.83 2.44
CA HIS A 91 14.05 8.45 2.88
C HIS A 91 15.10 9.55 2.66
N GLY A 92 14.67 10.78 2.32
CA GLY A 92 15.52 11.95 2.22
C GLY A 92 16.21 12.14 0.87
N PHE A 93 15.87 11.34 -0.15
CA PHE A 93 16.36 11.49 -1.52
C PHE A 93 15.49 12.48 -2.31
N ASN A 94 15.18 13.63 -1.72
CA ASN A 94 14.19 14.59 -2.23
C ASN A 94 14.58 15.13 -3.61
N GLU A 95 15.86 15.48 -3.80
CA GLU A 95 16.39 15.99 -5.07
C GLU A 95 16.31 14.93 -6.18
N LEU A 96 16.63 13.67 -5.85
CA LEU A 96 16.53 12.55 -6.78
C LEU A 96 15.07 12.24 -7.13
N ALA A 97 14.18 12.24 -6.12
CA ALA A 97 12.76 12.01 -6.30
C ALA A 97 12.14 13.08 -7.20
N GLN A 98 12.46 14.36 -6.97
CA GLN A 98 11.99 15.47 -7.79
C GLN A 98 12.54 15.38 -9.22
N MET A 99 13.82 15.07 -9.40
CA MET A 99 14.42 14.91 -10.73
C MET A 99 13.78 13.76 -11.54
N LEU A 100 13.53 12.61 -10.89
CA LEU A 100 12.81 11.49 -11.52
C LEU A 100 11.39 11.86 -11.91
N TYR A 101 10.74 12.65 -11.07
CA TYR A 101 9.38 13.07 -11.26
C TYR A 101 9.23 14.05 -12.44
N GLU A 102 10.03 15.13 -12.46
CA GLU A 102 10.04 16.14 -13.53
C GLU A 102 10.35 15.52 -14.90
N LYS A 103 11.30 14.58 -14.93
CA LYS A 103 11.65 13.87 -16.18
C LYS A 103 10.57 12.88 -16.63
N CYS A 104 9.87 12.27 -15.69
CA CYS A 104 8.73 11.41 -16.02
C CYS A 104 7.60 12.25 -16.63
N GLU A 105 7.26 13.40 -16.05
CA GLU A 105 6.28 14.35 -16.61
C GLU A 105 6.69 14.86 -17.99
N ALA A 106 7.95 15.29 -18.16
CA ALA A 106 8.47 15.78 -19.44
C ALA A 106 8.39 14.73 -20.56
N SER A 107 8.42 13.44 -20.22
CA SER A 107 8.31 12.33 -21.18
C SER A 107 6.85 11.85 -21.42
N GLY A 108 5.85 12.51 -20.82
CA GLY A 108 4.43 12.22 -20.96
C GLY A 108 3.83 11.36 -19.85
N GLY A 109 4.51 11.24 -18.71
CA GLY A 109 4.02 10.58 -17.50
C GLY A 109 2.88 11.34 -16.82
N ARG A 110 2.10 10.63 -16.01
CA ARG A 110 0.97 11.21 -15.27
C ARG A 110 1.48 12.17 -14.19
N ALA A 111 1.08 13.43 -14.30
CA ALA A 111 1.25 14.40 -13.23
C ALA A 111 0.53 13.96 -11.95
N ALA A 112 1.29 13.78 -10.88
CA ALA A 112 0.86 13.91 -9.49
C ALA A 112 0.31 15.32 -9.19
N PRO A 113 -0.50 15.43 -8.13
CA PRO A 113 -1.12 16.68 -7.73
C PRO A 113 -0.05 17.58 -7.12
N SER A 114 0.36 18.62 -7.83
CA SER A 114 1.23 19.64 -7.27
C SER A 114 0.54 20.35 -6.11
N ALA A 115 1.20 20.33 -4.95
CA ALA A 115 1.00 21.33 -3.91
C ALA A 115 1.29 22.71 -4.52
N SER A 116 0.26 23.53 -4.66
CA SER A 116 0.40 24.97 -4.81
C SER A 116 -0.53 25.58 -3.79
N GLY A 117 0.04 26.39 -2.89
CA GLY A 117 -0.71 27.06 -1.85
C GLY A 117 -1.77 27.98 -2.46
N GLU A 118 -2.94 28.00 -1.83
CA GLU A 118 -3.91 29.06 -2.01
C GLU A 118 -4.28 29.60 -0.63
N ASP A 119 -3.83 30.83 -0.41
CA ASP A 119 -4.34 31.77 0.58
C ASP A 119 -5.74 32.25 0.14
N VAL A 120 -6.69 32.09 1.05
CA VAL A 120 -7.99 32.77 1.21
C VAL A 120 -8.89 32.97 -0.04
N GLY A 121 -9.87 32.08 -0.15
CA GLY A 121 -11.11 32.32 -0.89
C GLY A 121 -12.18 31.29 -0.52
N GLU A 122 -13.13 31.69 0.33
CA GLU A 122 -14.27 30.86 0.76
C GLU A 122 -14.93 30.12 -0.40
N THR A 123 -14.91 28.78 -0.35
CA THR A 123 -15.80 27.90 -1.12
C THR A 123 -16.20 26.66 -0.28
N PRO A 124 -17.37 26.05 -0.57
CA PRO A 124 -18.09 25.13 0.32
C PRO A 124 -17.36 23.79 0.50
N PRO A 125 -17.72 22.95 1.50
CA PRO A 125 -16.92 21.81 1.91
C PRO A 125 -16.81 20.81 0.76
N THR A 126 -15.64 20.76 0.13
CA THR A 126 -15.29 19.71 -0.82
C THR A 126 -15.13 18.43 -0.01
N SER A 127 -15.95 17.43 -0.30
CA SER A 127 -15.91 16.11 0.33
C SER A 127 -14.51 15.51 0.28
N ASN A 128 -13.86 15.48 1.44
CA ASN A 128 -12.54 14.88 1.63
C ASN A 128 -12.66 13.35 1.42
N ASN A 129 -12.16 12.85 0.29
CA ASN A 129 -12.10 11.41 -0.04
C ASN A 129 -10.96 10.67 0.68
N THR A 130 -10.48 11.19 1.81
CA THR A 130 -9.39 10.59 2.58
C THR A 130 -9.94 10.10 3.92
N ILE A 131 -9.64 8.86 4.29
CA ILE A 131 -10.02 8.30 5.58
C ILE A 131 -9.15 8.94 6.66
N ASP A 132 -9.77 9.70 7.57
CA ASP A 132 -9.09 10.14 8.79
C ASP A 132 -9.08 8.99 9.82
N PHE A 133 -8.02 8.19 9.80
CA PHE A 133 -7.86 7.07 10.73
C PHE A 133 -7.75 7.49 12.20
N ASN A 134 -7.54 8.77 12.49
CA ASN A 134 -7.46 9.28 13.86
C ASN A 134 -8.84 9.65 14.44
N HIS A 135 -9.92 9.55 13.66
CA HIS A 135 -11.25 9.91 14.13
C HIS A 135 -11.70 9.02 15.31
N PRO A 136 -12.19 9.60 16.44
CA PRO A 136 -12.50 8.86 17.66
C PRO A 136 -13.53 7.74 17.45
N SER A 137 -14.52 7.96 16.60
CA SER A 137 -15.53 6.94 16.27
C SER A 137 -14.95 5.67 15.62
N LEU A 138 -13.79 5.77 14.95
CA LEU A 138 -13.14 4.63 14.30
C LEU A 138 -12.28 3.80 15.27
N GLN A 139 -11.94 4.36 16.42
CA GLN A 139 -11.20 3.65 17.48
C GLN A 139 -12.09 2.65 18.23
N THR A 140 -13.40 2.72 18.03
CA THR A 140 -14.37 1.79 18.62
C THR A 140 -14.41 0.46 17.88
N GLY A 141 -14.81 -0.59 18.60
CA GLY A 141 -14.99 -1.93 18.03
C GLY A 141 -16.24 -1.99 17.15
N PRO A 142 -16.15 -2.62 15.96
CA PRO A 142 -17.30 -2.80 15.09
C PRO A 142 -18.30 -3.81 15.67
N SER A 143 -19.59 -3.56 15.51
CA SER A 143 -20.60 -4.58 15.81
C SER A 143 -20.60 -5.65 14.72
N PHE A 144 -20.86 -6.90 15.10
CA PHE A 144 -20.96 -7.99 14.13
C PHE A 144 -22.02 -7.75 13.04
N ARG A 145 -23.11 -7.07 13.41
CA ARG A 145 -24.18 -6.66 12.48
C ARG A 145 -23.66 -5.68 11.44
N ASP A 146 -22.85 -4.71 11.85
CA ASP A 146 -22.26 -3.73 10.92
C ASP A 146 -21.22 -4.38 10.01
N LEU A 147 -20.37 -5.27 10.54
CA LEU A 147 -19.41 -6.03 9.73
C LEU A 147 -20.10 -6.87 8.65
N SER A 148 -21.17 -7.57 9.01
CA SER A 148 -21.91 -8.42 8.07
C SER A 148 -22.64 -7.60 7.00
N ASN A 149 -23.29 -6.49 7.39
CA ASN A 149 -24.07 -5.67 6.46
C ASN A 149 -23.21 -4.77 5.57
N LEU A 150 -22.11 -4.23 6.10
CA LEU A 150 -21.29 -3.24 5.38
C LEU A 150 -20.14 -3.87 4.59
N VAL A 151 -19.55 -4.97 5.08
CA VAL A 151 -18.37 -5.60 4.46
C VAL A 151 -18.74 -6.85 3.69
N ALA A 152 -19.35 -7.84 4.35
CA ALA A 152 -19.60 -9.14 3.73
C ALA A 152 -20.57 -9.07 2.53
N ALA A 153 -21.54 -8.15 2.58
CA ALA A 153 -22.47 -7.92 1.48
C ALA A 153 -21.81 -7.31 0.23
N ARG A 154 -20.74 -6.53 0.40
CA ARG A 154 -20.09 -5.78 -0.69
C ARG A 154 -18.91 -6.50 -1.30
N ILE A 155 -18.17 -7.28 -0.51
CA ILE A 155 -16.98 -8.00 -0.98
C ILE A 155 -17.04 -9.50 -0.68
N PRO A 156 -18.07 -10.24 -1.15
CA PRO A 156 -18.33 -11.62 -0.72
C PRO A 156 -17.12 -12.55 -0.92
N ASN A 157 -16.33 -12.37 -1.98
CA ASN A 157 -15.27 -13.32 -2.35
C ASN A 157 -13.86 -12.97 -1.82
N LYS A 158 -13.71 -11.92 -1.02
CA LYS A 158 -12.39 -11.43 -0.53
C LYS A 158 -12.12 -11.71 0.95
N TRP A 159 -12.94 -12.53 1.59
CA TRP A 159 -12.87 -12.80 3.03
C TRP A 159 -11.52 -13.37 3.48
N ARG A 160 -10.89 -14.17 2.61
CA ARG A 160 -9.59 -14.80 2.89
C ARG A 160 -8.48 -13.77 2.89
N ASP A 161 -8.44 -12.92 1.87
CA ASP A 161 -7.44 -11.86 1.76
C ASP A 161 -7.61 -10.85 2.89
N LEU A 162 -8.85 -10.47 3.21
CA LEU A 162 -9.14 -9.62 4.36
C LEU A 162 -8.70 -10.28 5.67
N GLY A 163 -9.00 -11.57 5.86
CA GLY A 163 -8.60 -12.29 7.07
C GLY A 163 -7.09 -12.27 7.30
N LEU A 164 -6.29 -12.43 6.24
CA LEU A 164 -4.82 -12.30 6.33
C LEU A 164 -4.40 -10.89 6.76
N GLN A 165 -5.05 -9.85 6.24
CA GLN A 165 -4.76 -8.47 6.64
C GLN A 165 -5.17 -8.16 8.08
N LEU A 166 -6.19 -8.85 8.59
CA LEU A 166 -6.61 -8.79 9.99
C LEU A 166 -5.71 -9.62 10.92
N GLY A 167 -4.64 -10.22 10.39
CA GLY A 167 -3.65 -10.96 11.16
C GLY A 167 -3.99 -12.43 11.43
N LEU A 168 -5.00 -12.98 10.75
CA LEU A 168 -5.33 -14.40 10.83
C LEU A 168 -4.29 -15.25 10.08
N ARG A 169 -4.01 -16.44 10.59
CA ARG A 169 -3.06 -17.36 9.98
C ARG A 169 -3.72 -18.12 8.83
N VAL A 170 -2.91 -18.49 7.85
CA VAL A 170 -3.35 -19.32 6.71
C VAL A 170 -4.05 -20.60 7.17
N SER A 171 -3.53 -21.26 8.21
CA SER A 171 -4.13 -22.47 8.78
C SER A 171 -5.51 -22.26 9.39
N GLU A 172 -5.78 -21.08 9.96
CA GLU A 172 -7.07 -20.73 10.53
C GLU A 172 -8.09 -20.50 9.41
N LEU A 173 -7.68 -19.84 8.32
CA LEU A 173 -8.50 -19.57 7.14
C LEU A 173 -8.80 -20.84 6.32
N ASP A 174 -7.84 -21.76 6.21
CA ASP A 174 -8.06 -23.07 5.58
C ASP A 174 -9.10 -23.89 6.36
N GLY A 175 -9.03 -23.86 7.69
CA GLY A 175 -10.04 -24.50 8.53
C GLY A 175 -11.45 -23.90 8.38
N ILE A 176 -11.59 -22.63 7.99
CA ILE A 176 -12.91 -22.02 7.67
C ILE A 176 -13.43 -22.56 6.34
N TYR A 177 -12.55 -22.63 5.32
CA TYR A 177 -12.90 -23.12 3.99
C TYR A 177 -13.45 -24.55 4.03
N ASP A 178 -12.80 -25.42 4.79
CA ASP A 178 -13.14 -26.84 4.87
C ASP A 178 -14.47 -27.10 5.63
N ARG A 179 -14.88 -26.19 6.52
CA ARG A 179 -16.07 -26.37 7.38
C ARG A 179 -17.40 -25.92 6.76
N ARG A 180 -17.40 -24.90 5.89
CA ARG A 180 -18.63 -24.11 5.57
C ARG A 180 -19.12 -24.22 4.13
N ASN A 181 -18.54 -25.09 3.31
CA ASN A 181 -18.99 -25.40 1.94
C ASN A 181 -19.35 -24.16 1.07
N ARG A 182 -18.37 -23.28 0.87
CA ARG A 182 -18.35 -22.18 -0.12
C ARG A 182 -19.45 -21.11 -0.05
N VAL A 183 -20.18 -20.93 1.06
CA VAL A 183 -21.06 -19.75 1.22
C VAL A 183 -20.23 -18.57 1.72
N PRO A 184 -19.95 -17.54 0.89
CA PRO A 184 -18.96 -16.53 1.24
C PRO A 184 -19.39 -15.66 2.43
N SER A 185 -20.70 -15.43 2.60
CA SER A 185 -21.27 -14.69 3.73
C SER A 185 -21.00 -15.36 5.07
N HIS A 186 -20.96 -16.71 5.13
CA HIS A 186 -20.66 -17.43 6.36
C HIS A 186 -19.15 -17.46 6.67
N CYS A 187 -18.29 -17.39 5.65
CA CYS A 187 -16.85 -17.35 5.85
C CYS A 187 -16.42 -16.04 6.54
N TYR A 188 -17.07 -14.93 6.22
CA TYR A 188 -16.86 -13.66 6.92
C TYR A 188 -17.23 -13.71 8.40
N MET A 189 -18.30 -14.45 8.75
CA MET A 189 -18.70 -14.60 10.16
C MET A 189 -17.57 -15.22 10.97
N ASP A 190 -17.00 -16.32 10.48
CA ASP A 190 -15.91 -17.02 11.16
C ASP A 190 -14.61 -16.18 11.17
N VAL A 191 -14.33 -15.40 10.11
CA VAL A 191 -13.20 -14.45 10.05
C VAL A 191 -13.33 -13.38 11.12
N PHE A 192 -14.49 -12.74 11.25
CA PHE A 192 -14.69 -11.67 12.23
C PHE A 192 -14.66 -12.18 13.66
N GLU A 193 -15.21 -13.37 13.92
CA GLU A 193 -15.15 -14.00 15.24
C GLU A 193 -13.71 -14.36 15.64
N LEU A 194 -12.91 -14.87 14.71
CA LEU A 194 -11.50 -15.16 14.98
C LEU A 194 -10.67 -13.89 15.13
N TRP A 195 -10.97 -12.84 14.36
CA TRP A 195 -10.31 -11.55 14.49
C TRP A 195 -10.60 -10.88 15.85
N GLU A 196 -11.84 -10.95 16.35
CA GLU A 196 -12.21 -10.45 17.68
C GLU A 196 -11.39 -11.11 18.81
N LYS A 197 -11.05 -12.39 18.64
CA LYS A 197 -10.23 -13.19 19.57
C LYS A 197 -8.72 -13.11 19.26
N GLY A 198 -8.36 -12.39 18.20
CA GLY A 198 -7.03 -12.38 17.61
C GLY A 198 -6.07 -11.37 18.25
N ALA A 199 -4.86 -11.30 17.69
CA ALA A 199 -3.81 -10.41 18.18
C ALA A 199 -3.94 -8.96 17.69
N MET A 200 -4.64 -8.73 16.59
CA MET A 200 -4.84 -7.39 16.02
C MET A 200 -6.00 -6.67 16.72
N PRO A 201 -5.91 -5.33 16.94
CA PRO A 201 -6.98 -4.58 17.56
C PRO A 201 -8.29 -4.71 16.77
N TYR A 202 -9.36 -5.12 17.46
CA TYR A 202 -10.70 -5.24 16.89
C TYR A 202 -11.38 -3.86 16.82
N THR A 203 -10.97 -3.05 15.85
CA THR A 203 -11.45 -1.67 15.64
C THR A 203 -11.77 -1.40 14.17
N TRP A 204 -12.59 -0.39 13.90
CA TRP A 204 -12.87 0.04 12.54
C TRP A 204 -11.60 0.46 11.78
N VAL A 205 -10.64 1.11 12.46
CA VAL A 205 -9.36 1.48 11.84
C VAL A 205 -8.64 0.27 11.25
N THR A 206 -8.47 -0.80 12.03
CA THR A 206 -7.78 -2.03 11.57
C THR A 206 -8.50 -2.66 10.37
N LEU A 207 -9.84 -2.68 10.38
CA LEU A 207 -10.64 -3.17 9.26
C LEU A 207 -10.44 -2.33 8.00
N LEU A 208 -10.50 -1.00 8.13
CA LEU A 208 -10.36 -0.06 7.02
C LEU A 208 -8.95 -0.12 6.42
N GLN A 209 -7.93 -0.32 7.25
CA GLN A 209 -6.56 -0.59 6.80
C GLN A 209 -6.47 -1.91 6.03
N GLY A 210 -7.13 -2.97 6.52
CA GLY A 210 -7.19 -4.25 5.83
C GLY A 210 -7.91 -4.17 4.47
N LEU A 211 -9.00 -3.41 4.39
CA LEU A 211 -9.74 -3.18 3.13
C LEU A 211 -8.95 -2.33 2.13
N SER A 212 -8.27 -1.30 2.62
CA SER A 212 -7.43 -0.40 1.80
C SER A 212 -6.08 -1.03 1.42
N SER A 213 -5.75 -2.16 2.02
CA SER A 213 -4.52 -2.90 1.73
C SER A 213 -4.46 -3.30 0.26
N PRO A 214 -3.28 -3.28 -0.38
CA PRO A 214 -3.14 -3.68 -1.79
C PRO A 214 -3.60 -5.11 -2.09
N PHE A 215 -3.74 -5.97 -1.08
CA PHE A 215 -4.23 -7.35 -1.25
C PHE A 215 -5.75 -7.40 -1.40
N VAL A 216 -6.49 -6.60 -0.64
CA VAL A 216 -7.95 -6.52 -0.73
C VAL A 216 -8.35 -5.51 -1.81
N ASN A 217 -7.64 -4.37 -1.88
CA ASN A 217 -7.76 -3.30 -2.86
C ASN A 217 -9.19 -2.73 -2.94
N GLU A 218 -9.80 -2.49 -1.78
CA GLU A 218 -11.17 -1.99 -1.62
C GLU A 218 -11.16 -0.64 -0.89
N THR A 219 -10.26 0.26 -1.28
CA THR A 219 -10.12 1.60 -0.68
C THR A 219 -11.39 2.44 -0.82
N GLY A 220 -12.12 2.31 -1.94
CA GLY A 220 -13.40 2.99 -2.12
C GLY A 220 -14.46 2.55 -1.11
N LEU A 221 -14.52 1.24 -0.84
CA LEU A 221 -15.40 0.69 0.19
C LEU A 221 -14.97 1.11 1.59
N ALA A 222 -13.67 1.14 1.86
CA ALA A 222 -13.14 1.62 3.14
C ALA A 222 -13.54 3.09 3.39
N ILE A 223 -13.45 3.96 2.38
CA ILE A 223 -13.89 5.35 2.49
C ILE A 223 -15.38 5.41 2.81
N GLU A 224 -16.21 4.67 2.08
CA GLU A 224 -17.66 4.65 2.29
C GLU A 224 -18.04 4.18 3.72
N ILE A 225 -17.41 3.09 4.18
CA ILE A 225 -17.64 2.56 5.53
C ILE A 225 -17.21 3.59 6.58
N SER A 226 -16.05 4.24 6.41
CA SER A 226 -15.57 5.26 7.35
C SER A 226 -16.55 6.43 7.49
N GLN A 227 -17.09 6.91 6.37
CA GLN A 227 -18.07 8.00 6.34
C GLN A 227 -19.40 7.60 6.98
N GLU A 228 -19.86 6.37 6.74
CA GLU A 228 -21.08 5.84 7.35
C GLU A 228 -20.96 5.74 8.88
N ILE A 229 -19.81 5.27 9.39
CA ILE A 229 -19.55 5.18 10.84
C ILE A 229 -19.50 6.57 11.48
N ILE A 230 -18.84 7.53 10.82
CA ILE A 230 -18.76 8.92 11.31
C ILE A 230 -20.16 9.54 11.32
N ARG A 231 -20.96 9.33 10.27
CA ARG A 231 -22.34 9.83 10.18
C ARG A 231 -23.24 9.26 11.27
N ARG A 232 -23.09 7.99 11.65
CA ARG A 232 -23.93 7.35 12.69
C ARG A 232 -23.62 7.78 14.12
N ASN A 233 -22.41 8.29 14.36
CA ASN A 233 -21.92 8.63 15.70
C ASN A 233 -21.92 10.15 15.98
N ASN A 234 -22.36 10.97 15.02
CA ASN A 234 -22.64 12.40 15.17
C ASN A 234 -24.15 12.63 15.17
#